data_AF-A0A4Q1T0J6-F1
#
_entry.id   AF-A0A4Q1T0J6-F1
#
_cell.length_a   1.000
_cell.length_b   1.000
_cell.length_c   1.000
_cell.angle_alpha   90.00
_cell.angle_beta   90.00
_cell.angle_gamma   90.00
#
_symmetry.space_group_name_H-M   'P 1'
#
loop_
_entity.id
_entity.type
_entity.pdbx_description
1 polymer ?
#
loop_
_entity_poly.entity_id
_entity_poly.type
_entity_poly.pdbx_seq_one_letter_code
_entity_poly.pdbx_strand_id
1 'polypeptide(L)'
;MSSNEIMHYLPEEVPDHLFTQSRLSRMGLTPTADPVAYVVYPEQKTKYKLFDINGTRQRKQQKGLSLVQKDATVEQILAERKREIEVRRMQLGSKKK
;
A
#
# COMPACT_ATOMS: atom_id res chain seq x y z
N MET A 1 16.28 -6.08 -25.05
CA MET A 1 16.28 -6.44 -23.62
C MET A 1 15.85 -5.21 -22.86
N SER A 2 14.53 -5.01 -22.74
CA SER A 2 13.93 -3.79 -22.24
C SER A 2 14.26 -3.64 -20.75
N SER A 3 14.98 -2.58 -20.40
CA SER A 3 15.10 -2.12 -19.03
C SER A 3 13.69 -1.88 -18.49
N ASN A 4 13.14 -2.84 -17.76
CA ASN A 4 11.94 -2.63 -16.94
C ASN A 4 12.36 -1.64 -15.86
N GLU A 5 12.29 -0.35 -16.17
CA GLU A 5 12.44 0.73 -15.19
C GLU A 5 11.28 0.60 -14.21
N ILE A 6 11.53 -0.12 -13.11
CA ILE A 6 10.54 -0.26 -12.05
C ILE A 6 10.32 1.14 -11.49
N MET A 7 9.10 1.66 -11.63
CA MET A 7 8.78 3.02 -11.22
C MET A 7 8.90 3.19 -9.70
N HIS A 8 9.41 4.35 -9.28
CA HIS A 8 9.55 4.72 -7.88
C HIS A 8 8.64 5.92 -7.60
N TYR A 9 7.75 5.76 -6.64
CA TYR A 9 6.78 6.79 -6.24
C TYR A 9 7.12 7.31 -4.85
N LEU A 10 6.84 8.60 -4.63
CA LEU A 10 6.70 9.11 -3.27
C LEU A 10 5.34 8.68 -2.69
N PRO A 11 5.20 8.56 -1.36
CA PRO A 11 3.96 8.15 -0.72
C PRO A 11 2.73 8.98 -1.10
N GLU A 12 2.94 10.24 -1.51
CA GLU A 12 1.90 11.17 -1.96
C GLU A 12 1.48 10.97 -3.42
N GLU A 13 2.35 10.37 -4.23
CA GLU A 13 2.17 10.21 -5.68
C GLU A 13 1.82 8.78 -6.08
N VAL A 14 1.84 7.85 -5.12
CA VAL A 14 1.47 6.47 -5.40
C VAL A 14 -0.02 6.40 -5.78
N PRO A 15 -0.35 5.80 -6.94
CA PRO A 15 -1.73 5.59 -7.35
C PRO A 15 -2.58 4.77 -6.37
N ASP A 16 -3.90 4.99 -6.40
CA ASP A 16 -4.86 4.33 -5.51
C ASP A 16 -5.05 2.84 -5.78
N HIS A 17 -4.67 2.36 -6.97
CA HIS A 17 -4.71 0.93 -7.30
C HIS A 17 -3.44 0.17 -6.85
N LEU A 18 -2.41 0.89 -6.39
CA LEU A 18 -1.14 0.30 -5.96
C LEU A 18 -1.04 0.23 -4.43
N PHE A 19 -0.82 -0.99 -3.94
CA PHE A 19 -0.75 -1.28 -2.51
C PHE A 19 0.52 -2.03 -2.13
N THR A 20 0.99 -1.82 -0.91
CA THR A 20 2.05 -2.63 -0.32
C THR A 20 1.51 -4.00 0.10
N GLN A 21 2.39 -4.99 0.22
CA GLN A 21 2.02 -6.34 0.67
C GLN A 21 1.34 -6.34 2.05
N SER A 22 1.72 -5.44 2.95
CA SER A 22 1.09 -5.30 4.27
C SER A 22 -0.36 -4.82 4.17
N ARG A 23 -0.63 -3.84 3.30
CA ARG A 23 -1.99 -3.33 3.06
C ARG A 23 -2.87 -4.37 2.36
N LEU A 24 -2.34 -5.07 1.36
CA LEU A 24 -3.02 -6.22 0.75
C LEU A 24 -3.38 -7.28 1.78
N SER A 25 -2.44 -7.62 2.67
CA SER A 25 -2.69 -8.60 3.73
C SER A 25 -3.78 -8.18 4.69
N ARG A 26 -3.90 -6.88 5.00
CA ARG A 26 -4.99 -6.32 5.83
C ARG A 26 -6.35 -6.35 5.13
N MET A 27 -6.37 -6.38 3.80
CA MET A 27 -7.59 -6.55 3.00
C MET A 27 -7.94 -8.03 2.74
N GLY A 28 -7.20 -8.97 3.34
CA GLY A 28 -7.37 -10.39 3.05
C GLY A 28 -6.91 -10.77 1.63
N LEU A 29 -6.09 -9.93 0.98
CA LEU A 29 -5.58 -10.16 -0.38
C LEU A 29 -4.13 -10.70 -0.35
N THR A 30 -3.77 -11.43 -1.40
CA THR A 30 -2.39 -11.87 -1.69
C THR A 30 -1.99 -11.44 -3.10
N PRO A 31 -0.80 -10.85 -3.27
CA PRO A 31 -0.26 -10.60 -4.60
C PRO A 31 -0.03 -11.92 -5.31
N THR A 32 -0.47 -11.99 -6.57
CA THR A 32 -0.24 -13.14 -7.47
C THR A 32 0.78 -12.80 -8.55
N ALA A 33 0.98 -11.51 -8.81
CA ALA A 33 1.94 -10.98 -9.77
C ALA A 33 3.18 -10.38 -9.08
N ASP A 34 4.21 -10.16 -9.88
CA ASP A 34 5.42 -9.45 -9.48
C ASP A 34 5.13 -7.97 -9.12
N PRO A 35 5.99 -7.36 -8.28
CA PRO A 35 5.84 -5.95 -7.92
C PRO A 35 5.99 -5.04 -9.14
N VAL A 36 5.00 -4.16 -9.34
CA VAL A 36 4.94 -3.24 -10.49
C VAL A 36 5.75 -1.96 -10.24
N ALA A 37 5.88 -1.56 -8.97
CA ALA A 37 6.56 -0.33 -8.59
C ALA A 37 7.14 -0.41 -7.17
N TYR A 38 7.81 0.65 -6.75
CA TYR A 38 8.26 0.87 -5.37
C TYR A 38 7.70 2.18 -4.84
N VAL A 39 7.40 2.22 -3.54
CA VAL A 39 7.21 3.47 -2.79
C VAL A 39 8.44 3.74 -1.94
N VAL A 40 8.98 4.96 -2.02
CA VAL A 40 10.19 5.38 -1.31
C VAL A 40 9.82 6.37 -0.22
N TYR A 41 10.16 6.06 1.03
CA TYR A 41 10.02 6.96 2.16
C TYR A 41 11.38 7.59 2.45
N PRO A 42 11.70 8.79 1.90
CA PRO A 42 13.03 9.39 2.01
C PRO A 42 13.46 9.63 3.46
N GLU A 43 12.51 9.92 4.34
CA GLU A 43 12.76 10.15 5.78
C GLU A 43 13.25 8.89 6.51
N GLN A 44 12.77 7.72 6.10
CA GLN A 44 13.11 6.43 6.71
C GLN A 44 14.20 5.69 5.93
N LYS A 45 14.60 6.21 4.76
CA LYS A 45 15.49 5.54 3.78
C LYS A 45 15.00 4.15 3.38
N THR A 46 13.69 3.91 3.50
CA THR A 46 13.07 2.61 3.25
C THR A 46 12.29 2.64 1.95
N LYS A 47 12.36 1.55 1.19
CA LYS A 47 11.55 1.33 -0.02
C LYS A 47 10.67 0.10 0.16
N TYR A 48 9.40 0.21 -0.21
CA TYR A 48 8.46 -0.90 -0.17
C TYR A 48 7.97 -1.24 -1.57
N LYS A 49 7.81 -2.54 -1.83
CA LYS A 49 7.23 -3.05 -3.07
C LYS A 49 5.75 -2.69 -3.16
N LEU A 50 5.32 -2.24 -4.32
CA LEU A 50 3.94 -1.97 -4.67
C LEU A 50 3.43 -3.03 -5.66
N PHE A 51 2.19 -3.45 -5.42
CA PHE A 51 1.47 -4.45 -6.18
C PHE A 51 0.15 -3.85 -6.65
N ASP A 52 -0.26 -4.20 -7.86
CA ASP A 52 -1.58 -3.82 -8.39
C ASP A 52 -2.66 -4.70 -7.74
N ILE A 53 -3.74 -4.08 -7.27
CA ILE A 53 -4.92 -4.78 -6.76
C ILE A 53 -5.53 -5.73 -7.80
N ASN A 54 -5.45 -5.42 -9.09
CA ASN A 54 -5.93 -6.30 -10.16
C ASN A 54 -5.12 -7.60 -10.26
N GLY A 55 -3.85 -7.56 -9.85
CA GLY A 55 -2.95 -8.72 -9.77
C GLY A 55 -3.03 -9.45 -8.43
N THR A 56 -4.11 -9.28 -7.68
CA THR A 56 -4.27 -9.89 -6.35
C THR A 56 -5.42 -10.88 -6.29
N ARG A 57 -5.29 -11.85 -5.38
CA ARG A 57 -6.30 -12.87 -5.12
C ARG A 57 -6.74 -12.80 -3.67
N GLN A 58 -8.02 -13.05 -3.42
CA GLN A 58 -8.52 -13.24 -2.06
C GLN A 58 -7.85 -14.45 -1.40
N ARG A 59 -7.40 -14.29 -0.16
CA ARG A 59 -6.89 -15.38 0.66
C ARG A 59 -8.04 -16.35 0.93
N LYS A 60 -7.71 -17.64 0.90
CA LYS A 60 -8.65 -18.69 1.31
C LYS A 60 -8.99 -18.44 2.78
N GLN A 61 -10.24 -18.06 3.06
CA GLN A 61 -10.72 -17.92 4.42
C GLN A 61 -10.52 -19.25 5.15
N GLN A 62 -9.85 -19.20 6.31
CA GLN A 62 -9.70 -20.36 7.16
C GLN A 62 -11.10 -20.79 7.60
N LYS A 63 -11.48 -22.05 7.35
CA LYS A 63 -12.77 -22.61 7.76
C LYS A 63 -12.78 -22.76 9.29
N GLY A 64 -13.06 -21.67 9.99
CA GLY A 64 -13.28 -21.60 11.43
C GLY A 64 -14.30 -20.49 11.68
N LEU A 65 -15.26 -20.77 12.56
CA LEU A 65 -16.34 -19.86 12.95
C LEU A 65 -15.77 -18.65 13.71
N SER A 66 -15.24 -17.66 12.98
CA SER A 66 -14.94 -16.35 13.54
C SER A 66 -16.02 -15.38 13.03
N LEU A 67 -16.86 -14.91 13.94
CA LEU A 67 -17.94 -13.96 13.68
C LEU A 67 -17.45 -12.55 13.32
N VAL A 68 -16.13 -12.31 13.34
CA VAL A 68 -15.52 -10.99 13.23
C VAL A 68 -14.97 -10.79 11.82
N GLN A 69 -15.46 -9.79 11.10
CA GLN A 69 -14.79 -9.29 9.90
C GLN A 69 -13.44 -8.70 10.32
N LYS A 70 -12.36 -9.42 10.02
CA LYS A 70 -10.98 -9.00 10.32
C LYS A 70 -10.36 -8.15 9.21
N ASP A 71 -10.92 -8.23 8.01
CA ASP A 71 -10.33 -7.62 6.82
C ASP A 71 -10.87 -6.20 6.60
N ALA A 72 -9.96 -5.26 6.35
CA ALA A 72 -10.31 -3.88 6.01
C ALA A 72 -10.76 -3.77 4.55
N THR A 73 -11.71 -2.88 4.27
CA THR A 73 -12.10 -2.60 2.87
C THR A 73 -11.05 -1.72 2.18
N VAL A 74 -11.05 -1.73 0.84
CA VAL A 74 -10.17 -0.86 0.03
C VAL A 74 -10.36 0.61 0.41
N GLU A 75 -11.61 1.04 0.59
CA GLU A 75 -11.96 2.41 0.98
C GLU A 75 -11.36 2.80 2.34
N GLN A 76 -11.41 1.90 3.33
CA GLN A 76 -10.81 2.14 4.64
C GLN A 76 -9.29 2.32 4.55
N ILE A 77 -8.62 1.50 3.74
CA ILE A 77 -7.17 1.61 3.52
C ILE A 77 -6.81 2.90 2.78
N LEU A 78 -7.62 3.31 1.79
CA LEU A 78 -7.42 4.58 1.09
C LEU A 78 -7.67 5.79 2.00
N ALA A 79 -8.67 5.73 2.88
CA ALA A 79 -8.92 6.77 3.87
C ALA A 79 -7.77 6.88 4.89
N GLU A 80 -7.26 5.76 5.39
CA GLU A 80 -6.09 5.70 6.28
C GLU A 80 -4.86 6.30 5.60
N ARG A 81 -4.62 5.95 4.32
CA ARG A 81 -3.54 6.53 3.52
C ARG A 81 -3.66 8.04 3.39
N LYS A 82 -4.85 8.56 3.07
CA LYS A 82 -5.07 10.02 2.93
C LYS A 82 -4.73 10.73 4.23
N ARG A 83 -5.16 10.16 5.36
CA ARG A 83 -4.84 10.68 6.70
C ARG A 83 -3.34 10.64 6.99
N GLU A 84 -2.65 9.56 6.66
CA GLU A 84 -1.18 9.46 6.80
C GLU A 84 -0.46 10.55 6.00
N ILE A 85 -0.88 10.78 4.76
CA ILE A 85 -0.32 11.82 3.88
C ILE A 85 -0.56 13.21 4.49
N GLU A 86 -1.76 13.47 4.97
CA GLU A 86 -2.12 14.75 5.62
C GLU A 86 -1.28 14.99 6.87
N VAL A 87 -1.15 14.00 7.75
CA VAL A 87 -0.29 14.07 8.94
C VAL A 87 1.15 14.35 8.55
N ARG A 88 1.66 13.68 7.51
CA ARG A 88 3.02 13.91 7.02
C ARG A 88 3.21 15.31 6.47
N ARG A 89 2.26 15.83 5.69
CA ARG A 89 2.27 17.21 5.19
C ARG A 89 2.32 18.22 6.34
N MET A 90 1.54 18.00 7.40
CA MET A 90 1.57 18.84 8.60
C MET A 90 2.95 18.80 9.28
N GLN A 91 3.56 17.62 9.43
CA GLN A 91 4.88 17.48 10.06
C GLN A 91 6.02 18.09 9.24
N LEU A 92 6.00 17.94 7.91
CA LEU A 92 6.99 18.52 7.00
C LEU A 92 6.82 20.04 6.87
N GLY A 93 5.58 20.55 6.84
CA GLY A 93 5.30 21.98 6.86
C GLY A 93 5.74 22.66 8.15
N SER A 94 5.68 21.96 9.28
CA SER A 94 6.12 22.45 10.59
C SER A 94 7.65 22.50 10.75
N LYS A 95 8.42 21.82 9.88
CA LYS A 95 9.89 21.81 9.88
C LYS A 95 10.53 22.99 9.13
N LYS A 96 9.74 23.87 8.52
CA LYS A 96 10.23 25.15 7.99
C LYS A 96 10.20 26.21 9.10
N LYS A 97 11.18 26.18 10.01
CA LYS A 97 11.50 27.31 10.88
C LYS A 97 12.98 27.32 11.19
#